data_AF-A0A9C8I5A0-F1
#
_entry.id   AF-A0A9C8I5A0-F1
#
_cell.length_a   1.000
_cell.length_b   1.000
_cell.length_c   1.000
_cell.angle_alpha   90.00
_cell.angle_beta   90.00
_cell.angle_gamma   90.00
#
_symmetry.space_group_name_H-M   'P 1'
#
loop_
_entity.id
_entity.type
_entity.pdbx_description
1 polymer ?
#
loop_
_entity_poly.entity_id
_entity_poly.type
_entity_poly.pdbx_seq_one_letter_code
_entity_poly.pdbx_strand_id
1 'polypeptide(L)'
;MRISSSLLTLVAVFILLAMVGSPATAEQGRTRGYDLEFANFLRSQGEKLSVSVVSVESRFTRMIHENGQQREIYLSGSFASGFVYNDQGIVVTDFRLVQHPPSTYY
;
A
#
# COMPACT_ATOMS: atom_id res chain seq x y z
N MET A 1 -29.31 34.12 -53.44
CA MET A 1 -29.03 34.47 -52.02
C MET A 1 -27.70 33.83 -51.64
N ARG A 2 -26.63 34.63 -51.46
CA ARG A 2 -25.32 34.15 -51.02
C ARG A 2 -25.35 34.09 -49.49
N ILE A 3 -25.50 32.89 -48.93
CA ILE A 3 -25.24 32.68 -47.50
C ILE A 3 -23.73 32.80 -47.35
N SER A 4 -23.30 33.90 -46.73
CA SER A 4 -21.90 34.21 -46.46
C SER A 4 -21.28 33.09 -45.63
N SER A 5 -20.12 32.61 -46.06
CA SER A 5 -19.30 31.58 -45.41
C SER A 5 -19.03 31.85 -43.92
N SER A 6 -19.16 33.10 -43.48
CA SER A 6 -19.04 33.51 -42.08
C SER A 6 -20.14 32.93 -41.16
N LEU A 7 -21.36 32.74 -41.66
CA LEU A 7 -22.47 32.25 -40.85
C LEU A 7 -22.35 30.74 -40.58
N LEU A 8 -21.89 29.99 -41.58
CA LEU A 8 -21.62 28.56 -41.47
C LEU A 8 -20.46 28.27 -40.51
N THR A 9 -19.39 29.08 -40.55
CA THR A 9 -18.28 28.95 -39.59
C THR A 9 -18.71 29.28 -38.16
N LEU A 10 -19.59 30.26 -37.97
CA LEU A 10 -20.02 30.66 -36.63
C LEU A 10 -20.92 29.60 -35.99
N VAL A 11 -21.79 28.95 -36.77
CA VAL A 11 -22.59 27.80 -36.33
C VAL A 11 -21.69 26.59 -36.00
N ALA A 12 -20.69 26.31 -36.84
CA ALA A 12 -19.76 25.21 -36.59
C ALA A 12 -18.94 25.41 -35.30
N VAL A 13 -18.50 26.64 -35.03
CA VAL A 13 -17.78 27.00 -33.79
C VAL A 13 -18.71 26.89 -32.58
N PHE A 14 -19.98 27.29 -32.69
CA PHE A 14 -20.95 27.18 -31.60
C PHE A 14 -21.28 25.72 -31.25
N ILE A 15 -21.35 24.84 -32.25
CA ILE A 15 -21.54 23.39 -32.05
C ILE A 15 -20.31 22.77 -31.38
N LEU A 16 -19.11 23.14 -31.80
CA LEU A 16 -17.86 22.71 -31.16
C LEU A 16 -17.76 23.19 -29.71
N LEU A 17 -18.15 24.43 -29.43
CA LEU A 17 -18.20 24.96 -28.06
C LEU A 17 -19.28 24.31 -27.20
N ALA A 18 -20.43 23.92 -27.77
CA ALA A 18 -21.45 23.16 -27.06
C ALA A 18 -20.99 21.72 -26.73
N MET A 19 -20.17 21.11 -27.58
CA MET A 19 -19.56 19.80 -27.31
C MET A 19 -18.41 19.86 -26.29
N VAL A 20 -17.63 20.95 -26.27
CA VAL A 20 -16.54 21.14 -25.29
C VAL A 20 -17.06 21.66 -23.94
N GLY A 21 -18.19 22.39 -23.95
CA GLY A 21 -18.83 22.97 -22.76
C GLY A 21 -19.91 22.09 -22.12
N SER A 22 -20.18 20.91 -22.68
CA SER A 22 -20.91 19.88 -21.93
C SER A 22 -19.99 19.42 -20.81
N PRO A 23 -20.28 19.67 -19.52
CA PRO A 23 -19.55 18.97 -18.48
C PRO A 23 -19.82 17.51 -18.74
N ALA A 24 -18.81 16.78 -19.22
CA ALA A 24 -18.72 15.37 -18.96
C ALA A 24 -18.87 15.29 -17.45
N THR A 25 -20.09 14.98 -17.02
CA THR A 25 -20.47 15.00 -15.64
C THR A 25 -19.43 14.14 -14.95
N ALA A 26 -18.73 14.75 -13.99
CA ALA A 26 -17.78 14.09 -13.12
C ALA A 26 -18.49 13.09 -12.18
N GLU A 27 -19.44 12.33 -12.72
CA GLU A 27 -19.96 11.08 -12.17
C GLU A 27 -19.24 9.86 -12.77
N GLN A 28 -18.31 10.05 -13.71
CA GLN A 28 -17.45 9.01 -14.29
C GLN A 28 -16.23 8.68 -13.41
N GLY A 29 -16.48 8.32 -12.16
CA GLY A 29 -15.47 7.75 -11.27
C GLY A 29 -15.97 6.59 -10.40
N ARG A 30 -17.25 6.21 -10.54
CA ARG A 30 -17.86 5.09 -9.81
C ARG A 30 -18.70 4.26 -10.75
N THR A 31 -18.07 3.33 -11.44
CA THR A 31 -18.78 2.26 -12.13
C THR A 31 -19.32 1.30 -11.06
N ARG A 32 -20.53 1.57 -10.55
CA ARG A 32 -21.23 0.70 -9.58
C ARG A 32 -21.31 -0.72 -10.15
N GLY A 33 -20.44 -1.61 -9.68
CA GLY A 33 -20.23 -2.96 -10.20
C GLY A 33 -18.75 -3.35 -10.14
N TYR A 34 -17.89 -2.56 -10.78
CA TYR A 34 -16.43 -2.77 -10.76
C TYR A 34 -15.84 -2.58 -9.37
N ASP A 35 -16.35 -1.62 -8.59
CA ASP A 35 -15.89 -1.39 -7.23
C ASP A 35 -16.14 -2.58 -6.30
N LEU A 36 -17.26 -3.29 -6.48
CA LEU A 36 -17.61 -4.44 -5.66
C LEU A 36 -16.82 -5.69 -6.09
N GLU A 37 -16.71 -5.95 -7.39
CA GLU A 37 -15.92 -7.05 -7.92
C GLU A 37 -14.44 -6.88 -7.58
N PHE A 38 -13.89 -5.67 -7.71
CA PHE A 38 -12.52 -5.35 -7.33
C PHE A 38 -12.31 -5.45 -5.80
N ALA A 39 -13.25 -4.97 -4.98
CA ALA A 39 -13.18 -5.14 -3.54
C ALA A 39 -13.22 -6.62 -3.12
N ASN A 40 -14.07 -7.42 -3.78
CA ASN A 40 -14.14 -8.86 -3.55
C ASN A 40 -12.87 -9.57 -4.02
N PHE A 41 -12.29 -9.14 -5.14
CA PHE A 41 -10.99 -9.62 -5.59
C PHE A 41 -9.90 -9.34 -4.55
N LEU A 42 -9.75 -8.10 -4.08
CA LEU A 42 -8.78 -7.73 -3.05
C LEU A 42 -9.00 -8.54 -1.76
N ARG A 43 -10.25 -8.72 -1.34
CA ARG A 43 -10.59 -9.57 -0.19
C ARG A 43 -10.13 -11.01 -0.40
N SER A 44 -10.42 -11.60 -1.55
CA SER A 44 -10.02 -12.97 -1.89
C SER A 44 -8.50 -13.16 -1.92
N GLN A 45 -7.75 -12.14 -2.38
CA GLN A 45 -6.28 -12.18 -2.34
C GLN A 45 -5.79 -12.06 -0.90
N GLY A 46 -6.38 -11.16 -0.11
CA GLY A 46 -6.07 -11.00 1.31
C GLY A 46 -6.30 -12.27 2.12
N GLU A 47 -7.42 -12.97 1.93
CA GLU A 47 -7.73 -14.24 2.58
C GLU A 47 -6.76 -15.36 2.20
N LYS A 48 -6.33 -15.41 0.93
CA LYS A 48 -5.33 -16.40 0.48
C LYS A 48 -3.95 -16.12 1.05
N LEU A 49 -3.55 -14.85 1.07
CA LEU A 49 -2.22 -14.43 1.52
C LEU A 49 -2.08 -14.43 3.05
N SER A 50 -3.16 -14.19 3.80
CA SER A 50 -3.11 -14.08 5.27
C SER A 50 -2.53 -15.34 5.94
N VAL A 51 -2.76 -16.53 5.37
CA VAL A 51 -2.23 -17.79 5.87
C VAL A 51 -0.69 -17.86 5.78
N SER A 52 -0.09 -17.08 4.88
CA SER A 52 1.36 -17.05 4.64
C SER A 52 2.04 -15.83 5.25
N VAL A 53 1.30 -14.90 5.86
CA VAL A 53 1.87 -13.70 6.50
C VAL A 53 2.00 -13.93 8.01
N VAL A 54 3.18 -13.64 8.55
CA VAL A 54 3.49 -13.80 9.98
C VAL A 54 3.92 -12.46 10.60
N SER A 55 3.71 -12.30 11.89
CA SER A 55 4.33 -11.22 12.67
C SER A 55 5.71 -11.68 13.11
N VAL A 56 6.73 -10.86 12.89
CA VAL A 56 8.11 -11.11 13.28
C VAL A 56 8.54 -10.05 14.28
N GLU A 57 9.00 -10.50 15.43
CA GLU A 57 9.48 -9.65 16.52
C GLU A 57 10.96 -9.91 16.77
N SER A 58 11.77 -8.86 16.71
CA SER A 58 13.17 -8.90 17.14
C SER A 58 13.27 -8.31 18.55
N ARG A 59 13.87 -9.05 19.49
CA ARG A 59 14.17 -8.57 20.84
C ARG A 59 15.67 -8.64 21.08
N PHE A 60 16.24 -7.52 21.51
CA PHE A 60 17.64 -7.45 21.93
C PHE A 60 17.68 -7.36 23.44
N THR A 61 18.17 -8.42 24.08
CA THR A 61 18.36 -8.46 25.53
C THR A 61 19.83 -8.61 25.88
N ARG A 62 20.19 -8.21 27.10
CA ARG A 62 21.54 -8.33 27.64
C ARG A 62 21.48 -8.88 29.05
N MET A 63 22.36 -9.82 29.36
CA MET A 63 22.61 -10.25 30.73
C MET A 63 23.61 -9.31 31.39
N ILE A 64 23.22 -8.74 32.54
CA ILE A 64 24.10 -7.94 33.39
C ILE A 64 24.41 -8.74 34.67
N HIS A 65 25.67 -8.70 35.08
CA HIS A 65 26.15 -9.24 36.35
C HIS A 65 26.50 -8.08 37.29
N GLU A 66 25.72 -7.93 38.36
CA GLU A 66 25.96 -6.91 39.39
C GLU A 66 25.89 -7.58 40.77
N ASN A 67 26.92 -7.41 41.60
CA ASN A 67 26.98 -7.92 42.98
C ASN A 67 26.69 -9.43 43.12
N GLY A 68 27.12 -10.24 42.15
CA GLY A 68 26.89 -11.69 42.15
C GLY A 68 25.49 -12.12 41.68
N GLN A 69 24.62 -11.18 41.30
CA GLN A 69 23.30 -11.48 40.72
C GLN A 69 23.32 -11.27 39.20
N GLN A 70 22.53 -12.07 38.50
CA GLN A 70 22.29 -11.95 37.06
C GLN A 70 20.91 -11.36 36.80
N ARG A 71 20.84 -10.33 35.96
CA ARG A 71 19.57 -9.78 35.46
C ARG A 71 19.58 -9.69 33.95
N GLU A 72 18.47 -10.05 33.32
CA GLU A 72 18.23 -9.76 31.91
C GLU A 72 17.63 -8.36 31.79
N ILE A 73 18.20 -7.53 30.91
CA ILE A 73 17.64 -6.23 30.56
C ILE A 73 17.23 -6.22 29.08
N TYR A 74 16.14 -5.53 28.79
CA TYR A 74 15.67 -5.29 27.43
C TYR A 74 16.33 -4.01 26.90
N LEU A 75 17.05 -4.13 25.79
CA LEU A 75 17.75 -3.00 25.16
C LEU A 75 16.86 -2.31 24.13
N SER A 76 16.29 -3.11 23.23
CA SER A 76 15.48 -2.62 22.13
C SER A 76 14.79 -3.78 21.43
N GLY A 77 13.87 -3.44 20.54
CA GLY A 77 13.23 -4.40 19.66
C GLY A 77 12.45 -3.69 18.57
N SER A 78 11.97 -4.48 17.64
CA SER A 78 11.25 -4.01 16.46
C SER A 78 10.26 -5.09 16.02
N PHE A 79 9.22 -4.65 15.32
CA PHE A 79 8.16 -5.49 14.80
C PHE A 79 8.02 -5.22 13.32
N ALA A 80 7.92 -6.30 12.54
CA ALA A 80 7.54 -6.21 11.13
C ALA A 80 6.75 -7.45 10.73
N SER A 81 6.16 -7.39 9.54
CA SER A 81 5.56 -8.57 8.93
C SER A 81 6.61 -9.38 8.18
N GLY A 82 6.40 -10.69 8.11
CA GLY A 82 7.15 -11.60 7.25
C GLY A 82 6.20 -12.43 6.39
N PHE A 83 6.74 -13.06 5.35
CA PHE A 83 6.04 -13.98 4.48
C PHE A 83 6.72 -15.36 4.52
N VAL A 84 5.94 -16.42 4.75
CA VAL A 84 6.42 -17.81 4.72
C VAL A 84 6.69 -18.19 3.28
N TYR A 85 7.96 -18.35 2.92
CA TYR A 85 8.41 -18.65 1.57
C TYR A 85 8.15 -20.09 1.16
N ASN A 86 8.29 -21.04 2.08
CA ASN A 86 8.13 -22.47 1.80
C ASN A 86 7.65 -23.26 3.02
N ASP A 87 7.33 -24.52 2.79
CA ASP A 87 6.88 -25.51 3.78
C ASP A 87 7.95 -25.93 4.80
N GLN A 88 9.21 -25.54 4.58
CA GLN A 88 10.32 -25.72 5.51
C GLN A 88 10.35 -24.64 6.60
N GLY A 89 9.47 -23.64 6.54
CA GLY A 89 9.38 -22.57 7.52
C GLY A 89 10.35 -21.41 7.28
N ILE A 90 10.89 -21.27 6.07
CA ILE A 90 11.69 -20.08 5.72
C ILE A 90 10.78 -18.86 5.67
N VAL A 91 11.11 -17.80 6.40
CA VAL A 91 10.37 -16.54 6.42
C VAL A 91 11.21 -15.42 5.81
N VAL A 92 10.63 -14.70 4.85
CA VAL A 92 11.22 -13.49 4.27
C VAL A 92 10.65 -12.27 4.99
N THR A 93 11.52 -11.39 5.49
CA THR A 93 11.15 -10.14 6.15
C THR A 93 12.19 -9.05 5.86
N ASP A 94 11.97 -7.84 6.36
CA ASP A 94 12.91 -6.72 6.20
C ASP A 94 14.21 -7.00 6.95
N PHE A 95 15.35 -6.83 6.27
CA PHE A 95 16.68 -7.05 6.86
C PHE A 95 16.92 -6.19 8.10
N ARG A 96 16.32 -4.99 8.16
CA ARG A 96 16.49 -4.04 9.29
C ARG A 96 15.90 -4.57 10.58
N LEU A 97 14.95 -5.51 10.51
CA LEU A 97 14.37 -6.15 11.68
C LEU A 97 15.38 -7.06 12.39
N VAL A 98 16.23 -7.75 11.62
CA VAL A 98 17.22 -8.70 12.16
C VAL A 98 18.60 -8.09 12.31
N GLN A 99 18.78 -6.85 11.86
CA GLN A 99 20.03 -6.12 12.04
C GLN A 99 20.19 -5.74 13.52
N HIS A 100 21.20 -6.32 14.17
CA HIS A 100 21.56 -5.94 15.52
C HIS A 100 21.98 -4.45 15.54
N PRO A 101 21.43 -3.62 16.45
CA PRO A 101 21.95 -2.28 16.64
C PRO A 101 23.43 -2.37 17.03
N PRO A 102 24.29 -1.44 16.58
CA PRO A 102 25.68 -1.41 17.00
C PRO A 102 25.76 -1.40 18.52
N SER A 103 26.71 -2.14 19.10
CA SER A 103 26.90 -2.24 20.55
C SER A 103 27.43 -0.90 21.10
N THR A 104 26.55 0.08 21.27
CA THR A 104 26.89 1.42 21.79
C THR A 104 26.64 1.55 23.29
N TYR A 105 26.06 0.54 23.94
CA TYR A 105 25.84 0.51 25.38
C TYR A 105 27.11 0.00 26.09
N TYR A 106 28.04 0.92 26.36
CA TYR A 106 29.20 0.72 27.24
C TYR A 106 28.78 0.67 28.71
#